data_AF-A0A3B8YY91-F1
#
_entry.id   AF-A0A3B8YY91-F1
#
_cell.length_a   1.000
_cell.length_b   1.000
_cell.length_c   1.000
_cell.angle_alpha   90.00
_cell.angle_beta   90.00
_cell.angle_gamma   90.00
#
_symmetry.space_group_name_H-M   'P 1'
#
loop_
_entity.id
_entity.type
_entity.pdbx_description
1 polymer ?
#
loop_
_entity_poly.entity_id
_entity_poly.type
_entity_poly.pdbx_seq_one_letter_code
_entity_poly.pdbx_strand_id
1 'polypeptide(L)' 'AAGRTWTSSDGSKTFEGELQSYDSATGKVTVTLANRKRLSFAHDKLSAEDIAWLKKNGNRAGGGGGSSTKV' A
#
# COMPACT_ATOMS: atom_id res chain seq x y z
N ALA A 1 11.20 -3.97 2.24
CA ALA A 1 10.98 -2.52 2.29
C ALA A 1 10.47 -2.17 3.69
N ALA A 2 10.31 -0.87 4.00
CA ALA A 2 9.72 -0.46 5.28
C ALA A 2 8.20 -0.58 5.17
N GLY A 3 7.56 -1.34 6.05
CA GLY A 3 6.10 -1.39 6.16
C GLY A 3 5.54 0.00 6.48
N ARG A 4 4.35 0.31 5.97
CA ARG A 4 3.61 1.55 6.28
C ARG A 4 2.43 1.20 7.20
N THR A 5 2.07 2.13 8.07
CA THR A 5 0.81 2.09 8.82
C THR A 5 -0.34 2.53 7.92
N TRP A 6 -1.26 1.62 7.64
CA TRP A 6 -2.50 1.85 6.92
C TRP A 6 -3.60 2.18 7.89
N THR A 7 -4.42 3.19 7.56
CA THR A 7 -5.56 3.61 8.35
C THR A 7 -6.85 3.22 7.66
N SER A 8 -7.77 2.64 8.41
CA SER A 8 -9.10 2.28 7.91
C SER A 8 -9.90 3.55 7.60
N SER A 9 -10.88 3.47 6.68
CA SER A 9 -11.67 4.63 6.25
C SER A 9 -12.47 5.28 7.38
N ASP A 10 -12.79 4.51 8.42
CA ASP A 10 -13.47 4.98 9.62
C ASP A 10 -12.51 5.50 10.71
N GLY A 11 -11.19 5.44 10.48
CA GLY A 11 -10.16 5.92 11.40
C GLY A 11 -10.02 5.14 12.71
N SER A 12 -10.88 4.15 12.99
CA SER A 12 -10.84 3.40 14.26
C SER A 12 -9.71 2.40 14.35
N LYS A 13 -9.16 1.98 13.19
CA LYS A 13 -8.18 0.90 13.10
C LYS A 13 -7.03 1.29 12.20
N THR A 14 -5.83 1.05 12.70
CA THR A 14 -4.59 1.12 11.96
C THR A 14 -3.92 -0.25 11.94
N PHE A 15 -3.22 -0.57 10.84
CA PHE A 15 -2.45 -1.80 10.75
C PHE A 15 -1.18 -1.58 9.93
N GLU A 16 -0.10 -2.23 10.33
CA GLU A 16 1.17 -2.16 9.61
C GLU A 16 1.23 -3.20 8.50
N GLY A 17 1.54 -2.73 7.29
CA GLY A 17 1.70 -3.58 6.12
C GLY A 17 2.60 -2.96 5.06
N GLU A 18 3.34 -3.79 4.36
CA GLU A 18 4.10 -3.38 3.17
C GLU A 18 3.22 -3.48 1.94
N LEU A 19 3.10 -2.41 1.14
CA LEU A 19 2.38 -2.49 -0.13
C LEU A 19 3.09 -3.44 -1.08
N GLN A 20 2.35 -4.40 -1.63
CA GLN A 20 2.84 -5.30 -2.67
C GLN A 20 2.35 -4.86 -4.04
N SER A 21 1.05 -4.59 -4.16
CA SER A 21 0.45 -4.16 -5.43
C SER A 21 -0.81 -3.36 -5.17
N TYR A 22 -1.10 -2.44 -6.08
CA TYR A 22 -2.33 -1.69 -6.11
C TYR A 22 -2.88 -1.68 -7.54
N ASP A 23 -4.11 -2.16 -7.69
CA ASP A 23 -4.86 -2.09 -8.92
C ASP A 23 -5.85 -0.92 -8.81
N SER A 24 -5.61 0.14 -9.58
CA SER A 24 -6.49 1.31 -9.62
C SER A 24 -7.76 1.09 -10.44
N ALA A 25 -7.79 0.10 -11.35
CA ALA A 25 -8.96 -0.22 -12.15
C ALA A 25 -10.01 -0.96 -11.31
N THR A 26 -9.57 -1.89 -10.47
CA THR A 26 -10.46 -2.64 -9.57
C THR A 26 -10.51 -2.07 -8.15
N GLY A 27 -9.62 -1.13 -7.83
CA GLY A 27 -9.47 -0.59 -6.48
C GLY A 27 -8.88 -1.59 -5.47
N LYS A 28 -8.25 -2.68 -5.94
CA LYS A 28 -7.73 -3.75 -5.09
C LYS A 28 -6.34 -3.41 -4.59
N VAL A 29 -6.15 -3.45 -3.28
CA VAL A 29 -4.87 -3.25 -2.60
C VAL A 29 -4.41 -4.59 -2.05
N THR A 30 -3.18 -4.97 -2.33
CA THR A 30 -2.52 -6.13 -1.72
C THR A 30 -1.33 -5.65 -0.91
N VAL A 31 -1.33 -6.00 0.38
CA VAL A 31 -0.24 -5.70 1.30
C VAL A 31 0.28 -6.98 1.94
N THR A 32 1.54 -6.97 2.38
CA THR A 32 2.12 -8.01 3.24
C THR A 32 2.21 -7.47 4.66
N LEU A 33 1.52 -8.11 5.59
CA LEU A 33 1.57 -7.79 7.01
C LEU A 33 2.90 -8.24 7.63
N ALA A 34 3.23 -7.72 8.82
CA ALA A 34 4.44 -8.11 9.57
C ALA A 34 4.53 -9.64 9.83
N ASN A 35 3.39 -10.31 9.98
CA ASN A 35 3.30 -11.77 10.10
C ASN A 35 3.53 -12.54 8.79
N ARG A 36 4.06 -11.87 7.75
CA ARG A 36 4.30 -12.39 6.39
C ARG A 36 3.04 -12.87 5.66
N LYS A 37 1.83 -12.60 6.19
CA LYS A 37 0.58 -12.89 5.49
C LYS A 37 0.30 -11.79 4.47
N ARG A 38 -0.16 -12.19 3.30
CA ARG A 38 -0.71 -11.28 2.30
C ARG A 38 -2.17 -11.01 2.60
N LEU A 39 -2.52 -9.73 2.70
CA LEU A 39 -3.88 -9.26 2.87
C LEU A 39 -4.28 -8.49 1.62
N SER A 40 -5.44 -8.82 1.05
CA SER A 40 -6.01 -8.10 -0.08
C SER A 40 -7.36 -7.52 0.28
N PHE A 41 -7.57 -6.25 0.01
CA PHE A 41 -8.81 -5.53 0.34
C PHE A 41 -9.05 -4.38 -0.64
N ALA A 42 -10.26 -3.83 -0.63
CA ALA A 42 -10.60 -2.68 -1.45
C ALA A 42 -10.04 -1.39 -0.83
N HIS A 43 -9.46 -0.51 -1.66
CA HIS A 43 -8.90 0.77 -1.22
C HIS A 43 -9.93 1.68 -0.55
N ASP A 44 -11.22 1.51 -0.83
CA ASP A 44 -12.33 2.24 -0.20
C ASP A 44 -12.41 2.03 1.32
N LYS A 45 -11.82 0.93 1.80
CA LYS A 45 -11.69 0.66 3.24
C LYS A 45 -10.53 1.40 3.90
N LEU A 46 -9.78 2.19 3.15
CA LEU A 46 -8.67 3.00 3.67
C LEU A 46 -9.08 4.46 3.80
N SER A 47 -8.34 5.17 4.64
CA SER A 47 -8.42 6.62 4.72
C SER A 47 -8.15 7.27 3.35
N ALA A 48 -8.74 8.44 3.12
CA ALA A 48 -8.51 9.21 1.90
C ALA A 48 -7.01 9.51 1.68
N GLU A 49 -6.26 9.71 2.76
CA GLU A 49 -4.81 9.93 2.74
C GLU A 49 -4.05 8.70 2.22
N ASP A 50 -4.39 7.51 2.70
CA ASP A 50 -3.76 6.26 2.25
C ASP A 50 -4.17 5.92 0.81
N ILE A 51 -5.40 6.22 0.40
CA ILE A 51 -5.84 6.11 -1.00
C ILE A 51 -5.03 7.05 -1.90
N ALA A 52 -4.82 8.31 -1.49
CA ALA A 52 -4.00 9.25 -2.23
C ALA A 52 -2.55 8.75 -2.34
N TRP A 53 -2.02 8.17 -1.25
CA TRP A 53 -0.70 7.56 -1.25
C TRP A 53 -0.59 6.37 -2.21
N LEU A 54 -1.61 5.50 -2.26
CA LEU A 54 -1.70 4.37 -3.21
C LEU A 54 -1.69 4.83 -4.66
N LYS A 55 -2.42 5.88 -4.99
CA LYS A 55 -2.41 6.42 -6.37
C LYS A 55 -1.03 6.96 -6.75
N LYS A 56 -0.30 7.54 -5.79
CA LYS A 56 1.05 8.10 -6.01
C LYS A 56 2.18 7.06 -5.99
N ASN A 57 2.05 6.02 -5.17
CA ASN A 57 3.14 5.06 -4.89
C ASN A 57 2.80 3.62 -5.27
N GLY A 58 1.54 3.31 -5.55
CA GLY A 58 1.09 1.96 -5.89
C GLY A 58 1.67 1.42 -7.20
N ASN A 59 2.03 2.32 -8.12
CA ASN A 59 2.77 1.96 -9.33
C ASN A 59 4.27 1.67 -9.08
N ARG A 60 4.85 2.13 -7.95
CA ARG A 60 6.25 1.80 -7.61
C ARG A 60 6.40 0.42 -7.00
N ALA A 61 5.34 -0.16 -6.43
CA ALA A 61 5.41 -1.45 -5.75
C ALA A 61 5.54 -2.64 -6.71
N GLY A 62 5.20 -2.46 -8.00
CA GLY A 62 5.21 -3.53 -9.01
C GLY A 62 6.53 -3.77 -9.75
N GLY A 63 7.54 -2.90 -9.65
CA GLY A 63 8.83 -3.11 -10.31
C GLY A 63 9.62 -1.82 -10.55
N GLY A 64 10.75 -1.70 -9.85
CA GLY A 64 11.86 -0.81 -10.22
C GLY A 64 11.71 0.68 -9.89
N GLY A 65 12.65 1.21 -9.10
CA GLY A 65 13.16 2.57 -9.32
C GLY A 65 13.18 3.52 -8.13
N GLY A 66 14.35 3.56 -7.46
CA GLY A 66 14.82 4.65 -6.59
C GLY A 66 15.42 4.12 -5.29
N SER A 67 16.63 3.56 -5.25
CA SER A 67 17.92 4.24 -5.48
C SER A 67 18.97 3.15 -5.77
N SER A 68 19.77 3.20 -6.85
CA SER A 68 20.96 4.04 -6.94
C SER A 68 21.38 4.15 -8.41
N THR A 69 21.23 5.34 -9.01
CA THR A 69 22.15 5.76 -10.07
C THR A 69 23.41 6.22 -9.34
N LYS A 70 24.43 5.37 -9.30
CA LYS A 70 25.77 5.81 -8.98
C LYS A 70 26.46 6.16 -10.30
N VAL A 71 26.74 7.45 -10.48
CA VAL A 71 27.66 7.99 -11.49
C VAL A 71 29.11 7.64 -11.18
#